data_AF-A0A554IS25-F1
#
_entry.id   AF-A0A554IS25-F1
#
_cell.length_a   1.000
_cell.length_b   1.000
_cell.length_c   1.000
_cell.angle_alpha   90.00
_cell.angle_beta   90.00
_cell.angle_gamma   90.00
#
_symmetry.space_group_name_H-M   'P 1'
#
loop_
_entity.id
_entity.type
_entity.pdbx_description
1 polymer ?
#
loop_
_entity_poly.entity_id
_entity_poly.type
_entity_poly.pdbx_seq_one_letter_code
_entity_poly.pdbx_strand_id
1 'polypeptide(L)'
;MPHYVHSTSKRRYFPGGQIHRVKKAWGEEQWIVNKEYCGKKLVLKKNHRCSMHEHKKKDEVFYLQSGKVQLELDGEMFTLSPGDFIHIPAGLPHRFTGLEDSEIMEFSTMHDEEDSYRSEFSGHVEQDRYDRQSALIEKFKGLPVLVVGDVMLDTYLVGSIDRVSPEAPIPVVRYRSEHSVPGGAANAAMNAAKLGAKVSLVGVCGDDAPAKELEKLLAAGGVKPVLIQDRKRRTTLKNRILAESGQQVVRLDYEEDESVPPTLGKKLLAQVEKLLPKCKALLLSDYAKGVFTPEVLAACIKLAAKAKVSVVLDPKPLDSSYLEAARGATVVTPNRREAQILASSASKSPEDLGHMLAKKIRGSVLLTLGAHGMLLIARDGSTQSFPALTREVSDVSGAGDTVTAVLTLVLAAGGSLADGADLSNRAASVVVTKQGTATLTPEEFLRVL
;
A
#
# COMPACT_ATOMS: atom_id res chain seq x y z
N MET A 1 57.23 7.71 56.72
CA MET A 1 56.86 6.37 57.23
C MET A 1 55.47 6.03 56.71
N PRO A 2 55.31 5.01 55.85
CA PRO A 2 53.99 4.52 55.45
C PRO A 2 53.52 3.47 56.47
N HIS A 3 52.26 3.51 56.87
CA HIS A 3 51.59 2.35 57.42
C HIS A 3 50.65 1.77 56.37
N TYR A 4 51.13 0.71 55.73
CA TYR A 4 50.32 -0.27 55.04
C TYR A 4 49.43 -0.99 56.05
N VAL A 5 48.15 -1.16 55.72
CA VAL A 5 47.33 -2.25 56.27
C VAL A 5 46.99 -3.16 55.09
N HIS A 6 47.56 -4.35 55.10
CA HIS A 6 47.11 -5.45 54.28
C HIS A 6 45.87 -6.07 54.91
N SER A 7 44.78 -6.17 54.14
CA SER A 7 43.70 -7.11 54.41
C SER A 7 43.29 -7.80 53.12
N THR A 8 43.37 -9.12 53.20
CA THR A 8 43.11 -10.18 52.23
C THR A 8 41.75 -10.11 51.55
N SER A 9 41.74 -9.71 50.28
CA SER A 9 40.92 -10.36 49.25
C SER A 9 41.68 -10.23 47.93
N LYS A 10 41.71 -11.29 47.11
CA LYS A 10 42.24 -11.21 45.74
C LYS A 10 41.33 -10.29 44.95
N ARG A 11 41.55 -8.99 45.09
CA ARG A 11 41.01 -7.92 44.26
C ARG A 11 41.53 -8.17 42.84
N ARG A 12 40.78 -8.93 42.02
CA ARG A 12 40.98 -9.05 40.56
C ARG A 12 40.61 -7.71 39.91
N TYR A 13 41.44 -6.69 40.12
CA TYR A 13 41.37 -5.45 39.33
C TYR A 13 42.13 -5.72 38.05
N PHE A 14 41.51 -5.41 36.91
CA PHE A 14 42.13 -5.53 35.59
C PHE A 14 42.43 -4.12 35.08
N PRO A 15 43.53 -3.47 35.50
CA PRO A 15 43.96 -2.25 34.85
C PRO A 15 44.35 -2.57 33.39
N GLY A 16 43.74 -1.90 32.42
CA GLY A 16 44.15 -1.98 31.01
C GLY A 16 43.43 -3.01 30.12
N GLY A 17 42.15 -3.29 30.34
CA GLY A 17 41.36 -4.08 29.38
C GLY A 17 41.30 -3.41 28.00
N GLN A 18 41.50 -4.19 26.93
CA GLN A 18 41.33 -3.71 25.56
C GLN A 18 39.85 -3.78 25.16
N ILE A 19 39.34 -2.69 24.58
CA ILE A 19 37.99 -2.67 23.98
C ILE A 19 38.03 -3.50 22.70
N HIS A 20 37.21 -4.54 22.64
CA HIS A 20 37.08 -5.36 21.43
C HIS A 20 36.05 -4.73 20.50
N ARG A 21 36.42 -4.51 19.23
CA ARG A 21 35.55 -3.86 18.23
C ARG A 21 35.05 -4.88 17.22
N VAL A 22 33.73 -4.94 17.06
CA VAL A 22 33.06 -5.80 16.10
C VAL A 22 32.33 -4.93 15.08
N LYS A 23 32.75 -4.98 13.81
CA LYS A 23 32.03 -4.26 12.74
C LYS A 23 30.70 -4.96 12.45
N LYS A 24 29.65 -4.16 12.30
CA LYS A 24 28.31 -4.63 11.94
C LYS A 24 27.84 -3.87 10.69
N ALA A 25 26.82 -4.41 10.01
CA ALA A 25 26.24 -3.75 8.85
C ALA A 25 25.72 -2.34 9.17
N TRP A 26 25.32 -2.10 10.43
CA TRP A 26 24.75 -0.85 10.91
C TRP A 26 25.76 0.11 11.57
N GLY A 27 27.03 -0.29 11.70
CA GLY A 27 28.03 0.48 12.43
C GLY A 27 29.06 -0.41 13.11
N GLU A 28 29.24 -0.25 14.42
CA GLU A 28 30.15 -1.10 15.21
C GLU A 28 29.67 -1.31 16.64
N GLU A 29 30.05 -2.46 17.21
CA GLU A 29 29.97 -2.73 18.64
C GLU A 29 31.37 -2.59 19.25
N GLN A 30 31.45 -1.90 20.38
CA GLN A 30 32.66 -1.77 21.18
C GLN A 30 32.42 -2.47 22.52
N TRP A 31 32.94 -3.68 22.66
CA TRP A 31 32.77 -4.51 23.84
C TRP A 31 33.77 -4.09 24.90
N ILE A 32 33.26 -3.54 26.00
CA ILE A 32 34.05 -3.07 27.13
C ILE A 32 34.30 -4.26 28.07
N VAL A 33 33.25 -5.05 28.32
CA VAL A 33 33.31 -6.26 29.13
C VAL A 33 32.21 -7.23 28.70
N ASN A 34 32.51 -8.52 28.67
CA ASN A 34 31.51 -9.59 28.57
C ASN A 34 31.99 -10.78 29.41
N LYS A 35 31.47 -10.89 30.64
CA LYS A 35 31.77 -11.96 31.61
C LYS A 35 30.46 -12.38 32.26
N GLU A 36 30.33 -12.27 33.58
CA GLU A 36 29.05 -12.46 34.28
C GLU A 36 28.01 -11.40 33.91
N TYR A 37 28.50 -10.25 33.41
CA TYR A 37 27.72 -9.12 32.90
C TYR A 37 28.40 -8.59 31.64
N CYS A 38 27.63 -7.86 30.84
CA CYS A 38 28.09 -7.26 29.61
C CYS A 38 27.92 -5.74 29.64
N GLY A 39 28.93 -5.06 29.11
CA GLY A 39 28.93 -3.62 28.87
C GLY A 39 29.46 -3.39 27.48
N LYS A 40 28.63 -2.81 26.61
CA LYS A 40 28.99 -2.49 25.23
C LYS A 40 28.64 -1.04 24.91
N LYS A 41 29.40 -0.45 23.99
CA LYS A 41 28.97 0.75 23.29
C LYS A 41 28.61 0.39 21.85
N LEU A 42 27.40 0.70 21.44
CA LEU A 42 26.92 0.56 20.08
C LEU A 42 27.12 1.91 19.38
N VAL A 43 27.89 1.91 18.30
CA VAL A 43 28.03 3.08 17.42
C VAL A 43 27.13 2.83 16.22
N LEU A 44 25.92 3.37 16.28
CA LEU A 44 24.89 3.20 15.26
C LEU A 44 24.98 4.36 14.28
N LYS A 45 25.20 4.06 12.99
CA LYS A 45 25.25 5.10 11.98
C LYS A 45 23.86 5.63 11.65
N LYS A 46 23.77 6.90 11.29
CA LYS A 46 22.57 7.46 10.66
C LYS A 46 22.14 6.55 9.50
N ASN A 47 20.84 6.37 9.34
CA ASN A 47 20.27 5.61 8.23
C ASN A 47 20.68 4.12 8.24
N HIS A 48 20.98 3.55 9.40
CA HIS A 48 21.22 2.12 9.52
C HIS A 48 20.39 1.53 10.66
N ARG A 49 19.93 0.29 10.47
CA ARG A 49 19.17 -0.45 11.48
C ARG A 49 19.82 -1.76 11.89
N CYS A 50 19.66 -2.09 13.17
CA CYS A 50 19.89 -3.42 13.70
C CYS A 50 18.86 -4.40 13.13
N SER A 51 19.19 -5.70 13.09
CA SER A 51 18.21 -6.75 12.85
C SER A 51 17.12 -6.70 13.91
N MET A 52 15.86 -6.94 13.52
CA MET A 52 14.84 -7.31 14.50
C MET A 52 15.26 -8.60 15.20
N HIS A 53 15.36 -8.54 16.52
CA HIS A 53 15.82 -9.67 17.32
C HIS A 53 15.26 -9.68 18.74
N GLU A 54 15.25 -10.86 19.34
CA GLU A 54 14.92 -11.07 20.75
C GLU A 54 15.99 -11.95 21.40
N HIS A 55 16.13 -11.85 22.71
CA HIS A 55 16.99 -12.73 23.51
C HIS A 55 16.13 -13.53 24.49
N LYS A 56 16.35 -14.84 24.64
CA LYS A 56 15.51 -15.66 25.51
C LYS A 56 15.88 -15.59 26.99
N LYS A 57 17.14 -15.25 27.28
CA LYS A 57 17.67 -15.22 28.65
C LYS A 57 18.22 -13.86 29.04
N LYS A 58 18.67 -13.07 28.07
CA LYS A 58 19.36 -11.81 28.31
C LYS A 58 18.38 -10.67 28.63
N ASP A 59 18.65 -9.99 29.74
CA ASP A 59 18.03 -8.69 30.06
C ASP A 59 18.98 -7.56 29.67
N GLU A 60 18.45 -6.52 29.04
CA GLU A 60 19.25 -5.44 28.46
C GLU A 60 18.72 -4.07 28.86
N VAL A 61 19.62 -3.18 29.27
CA VAL A 61 19.34 -1.76 29.46
C VAL A 61 20.17 -0.98 28.47
N PHE A 62 19.51 -0.15 27.68
CA PHE A 62 20.15 0.76 26.74
C PHE A 62 20.02 2.19 27.23
N TYR A 63 21.11 2.94 27.21
CA TYR A 63 21.17 4.36 27.52
C TYR A 63 21.70 5.11 26.30
N LEU A 64 20.96 6.08 25.80
CA LEU A 64 21.41 6.86 24.65
C LEU A 64 22.34 7.98 25.11
N GLN A 65 23.62 7.87 24.74
CA GLN A 65 24.66 8.82 25.15
C GLN A 65 24.69 10.05 24.22
N SER A 66 24.52 9.85 22.91
CA SER A 66 24.51 10.93 21.91
C SER A 66 23.74 10.50 20.65
N GLY A 67 23.33 11.48 19.85
CA GLY A 67 22.56 11.28 18.62
C GLY A 67 21.06 11.11 18.90
N LYS A 68 20.36 10.42 18.00
CA LYS A 68 18.92 10.20 18.05
C LYS A 68 18.58 8.87 17.40
N VAL A 69 17.77 8.06 18.08
CA VAL A 69 17.51 6.67 17.69
C VAL A 69 16.02 6.37 17.72
N GLN A 70 15.53 5.68 16.70
CA GLN A 70 14.19 5.09 16.70
C GLN A 70 14.31 3.65 17.19
N LEU A 71 13.58 3.32 18.26
CA LEU A 71 13.46 1.97 18.79
C LEU A 71 12.11 1.41 18.36
N GLU A 72 12.11 0.23 17.75
CA GLU A 72 10.92 -0.61 17.66
C GLU A 72 11.02 -1.67 18.75
N LEU A 73 10.00 -1.77 19.60
CA LEU A 73 9.93 -2.72 20.72
C LEU A 73 8.54 -3.32 20.74
N ASP A 74 8.45 -4.64 20.56
CA ASP A 74 7.19 -5.39 20.49
C ASP A 74 6.16 -4.81 19.49
N GLY A 75 6.67 -4.31 18.36
CA GLY A 75 5.86 -3.69 17.30
C GLY A 75 5.42 -2.24 17.56
N GLU A 76 5.79 -1.66 18.70
CA GLU A 76 5.59 -0.24 19.01
C GLU A 76 6.84 0.58 18.71
N MET A 77 6.66 1.84 18.28
CA MET A 77 7.74 2.73 17.85
C MET A 77 7.98 3.83 18.89
N PHE A 78 9.22 3.94 19.35
CA PHE A 78 9.71 4.93 20.31
C PHE A 78 10.85 5.75 19.70
N THR A 79 10.97 7.02 20.09
CA THR A 79 12.11 7.86 19.72
C THR A 79 12.91 8.18 20.98
N LEU A 80 14.18 7.79 21.00
CA LEU A 80 15.12 8.05 22.09
C LEU A 80 16.00 9.26 21.75
N SER A 81 16.21 10.12 22.74
CA SER A 81 17.10 11.28 22.73
C SER A 81 18.22 11.13 23.78
N PRO A 82 19.32 11.92 23.72
CA PRO A 82 20.42 11.78 24.66
C PRO A 82 19.96 11.94 26.11
N GLY A 83 20.29 10.99 26.97
CA GLY A 83 19.84 10.92 28.36
C GLY A 83 18.68 9.96 28.60
N ASP A 84 17.96 9.55 27.55
CA ASP A 84 16.92 8.52 27.65
C ASP A 84 17.56 7.14 27.89
N PHE A 85 16.85 6.30 28.64
CA PHE A 85 17.18 4.89 28.78
C PHE A 85 15.95 4.03 28.64
N ILE A 86 16.16 2.77 28.25
CA ILE A 86 15.12 1.77 28.12
C ILE A 86 15.62 0.44 28.65
N HIS A 87 14.79 -0.23 29.44
CA HIS A 87 14.99 -1.61 29.86
C HIS A 87 14.16 -2.51 28.95
N ILE A 88 14.82 -3.49 28.35
CA ILE A 88 14.23 -4.50 27.47
C ILE A 88 14.41 -5.85 28.17
N PRO A 89 13.36 -6.37 28.83
CA PRO A 89 13.35 -7.72 29.36
C PRO A 89 13.56 -8.79 28.28
N ALA A 90 14.06 -9.95 28.71
CA ALA A 90 14.14 -11.14 27.87
C ALA A 90 12.79 -11.48 27.21
N GLY A 91 12.84 -11.88 25.95
CA GLY A 91 11.70 -12.28 25.14
C GLY A 91 10.98 -11.14 24.41
N LEU A 92 11.44 -9.88 24.53
CA LEU A 92 10.88 -8.77 23.76
C LEU A 92 11.64 -8.53 22.45
N PRO A 93 10.99 -8.67 21.28
CA PRO A 93 11.61 -8.39 20.01
C PRO A 93 11.83 -6.88 19.85
N HIS A 94 13.04 -6.51 19.46
CA HIS A 94 13.42 -5.12 19.31
C HIS A 94 14.44 -4.86 18.19
N ARG A 95 14.46 -3.62 17.70
CA ARG A 95 15.51 -3.08 16.83
C ARG A 95 15.72 -1.60 17.03
N PHE A 96 16.95 -1.15 16.80
CA PHE A 96 17.30 0.26 16.76
C PHE A 96 17.57 0.70 15.33
N THR A 97 17.13 1.91 14.99
CA THR A 97 17.44 2.60 13.73
C THR A 97 18.03 3.97 14.02
N GLY A 98 19.21 4.27 13.48
CA GLY A 98 19.88 5.56 13.70
C GLY A 98 19.19 6.67 12.91
N LEU A 99 18.54 7.61 13.60
CA LEU A 99 18.06 8.86 12.99
C LEU A 99 19.21 9.86 12.80
N GLU A 100 20.21 9.76 13.68
CA GLU A 100 21.52 10.44 13.62
C GLU A 100 22.64 9.42 13.88
N ASP A 101 23.90 9.79 13.63
CA ASP A 101 25.03 9.01 14.13
C ASP A 101 24.96 9.04 15.67
N SER A 102 24.81 7.87 16.27
CA SER A 102 24.40 7.73 17.66
C SER A 102 25.33 6.79 18.43
N GLU A 103 25.57 7.12 19.70
CA GLU A 103 26.27 6.24 20.64
C GLU A 103 25.30 5.76 21.71
N ILE A 104 25.10 4.44 21.78
CA ILE A 104 24.20 3.80 22.75
C ILE A 104 25.06 2.95 23.69
N MET A 105 24.89 3.13 24.99
CA MET A 105 25.50 2.28 26.01
C MET A 105 24.53 1.14 26.34
N GLU A 106 25.01 -0.09 26.20
CA GLU A 106 24.29 -1.30 26.62
C GLU A 106 24.90 -1.81 27.94
N PHE A 107 24.02 -2.08 28.89
CA PHE A 107 24.32 -2.79 30.14
C PHE A 107 23.41 -4.00 30.21
N SER A 108 23.98 -5.19 30.33
CA SER A 108 23.19 -6.41 30.24
C SER A 108 23.79 -7.56 31.02
N THR A 109 23.02 -8.63 31.18
CA THR A 109 23.59 -9.94 31.55
C THR A 109 24.58 -10.42 30.48
N MET A 110 25.35 -11.47 30.75
CA MET A 110 26.32 -12.03 29.79
C MET A 110 25.71 -12.15 28.39
N HIS A 111 26.42 -11.63 27.39
CA HIS A 111 26.01 -11.76 26.00
C HIS A 111 26.53 -13.07 25.41
N ASP A 112 25.62 -13.82 24.79
CA ASP A 112 25.86 -15.04 24.04
C ASP A 112 25.19 -14.91 22.66
N GLU A 113 25.92 -15.21 21.58
CA GLU A 113 25.34 -15.11 20.24
C GLU A 113 24.27 -16.18 19.99
N GLU A 114 24.33 -17.33 20.68
CA GLU A 114 23.33 -18.40 20.57
C GLU A 114 21.98 -18.03 21.20
N ASP A 115 21.94 -16.99 22.04
CA ASP A 115 20.70 -16.49 22.67
C ASP A 115 19.94 -15.49 21.79
N SER A 116 20.52 -15.04 20.67
CA SER A 116 19.94 -14.02 19.80
C SER A 116 19.18 -14.64 18.63
N TYR A 117 17.85 -14.52 18.63
CA TYR A 117 17.00 -14.94 17.53
C TYR A 117 16.68 -13.76 16.63
N ARG A 118 17.01 -13.86 15.34
CA ARG A 118 16.85 -12.78 14.35
C ARG A 118 15.81 -13.15 13.32
N SER A 119 14.83 -12.29 13.11
CA SER A 119 13.80 -12.46 12.07
C SER A 119 14.12 -11.70 10.79
N GLU A 120 15.01 -10.70 10.84
CA GLU A 120 15.34 -9.83 9.72
C GLU A 120 16.85 -9.52 9.64
N PHE A 121 17.31 -9.07 8.47
CA PHE A 121 18.69 -8.65 8.25
C PHE A 121 18.92 -7.20 8.68
N SER A 122 20.08 -6.92 9.28
CA SER A 122 20.57 -5.56 9.52
C SER A 122 21.07 -4.89 8.24
N GLY A 123 20.95 -3.56 8.12
CA GLY A 123 21.50 -2.83 6.97
C GLY A 123 21.17 -1.35 6.93
N HIS A 124 21.53 -0.72 5.80
CA HIS A 124 21.17 0.66 5.51
C HIS A 124 19.65 0.77 5.28
N VAL A 125 19.06 1.80 5.87
CA VAL A 125 17.68 2.22 5.73
C VAL A 125 17.72 3.62 5.18
N GLU A 126 17.06 3.90 4.06
CA GLU A 126 16.82 5.30 3.69
C GLU A 126 15.82 5.90 4.70
N GLN A 127 16.27 6.30 5.90
CA GLN A 127 15.39 6.79 6.96
C GLN A 127 14.60 8.01 6.48
N ASP A 128 15.26 8.91 5.74
CA ASP A 128 14.60 10.06 5.13
C ASP A 128 13.44 9.64 4.20
N ARG A 129 13.51 8.46 3.57
CA ARG A 129 12.40 7.88 2.79
C ARG A 129 11.35 7.27 3.70
N TYR A 130 11.74 6.51 4.72
CA TYR A 130 10.81 5.92 5.69
C TYR A 130 9.99 7.00 6.41
N ASP A 131 10.64 8.01 7.00
CA ASP A 131 10.01 9.11 7.73
C ASP A 131 9.05 9.89 6.83
N ARG A 132 9.46 10.12 5.58
CA ARG A 132 8.63 10.80 4.60
C ARG A 132 7.42 9.96 4.18
N GLN A 133 7.58 8.66 3.99
CA GLN A 133 6.51 7.76 3.57
C GLN A 133 5.52 7.44 4.70
N SER A 134 6.02 7.23 5.92
CA SER A 134 5.17 7.08 7.12
C SER A 134 4.37 8.35 7.37
N ALA A 135 4.99 9.54 7.30
CA ALA A 135 4.28 10.81 7.40
C ALA A 135 3.23 11.04 6.29
N LEU A 136 3.42 10.45 5.10
CA LEU A 136 2.39 10.45 4.06
C LEU A 136 1.21 9.56 4.44
N ILE A 137 1.47 8.33 4.91
CA ILE A 137 0.43 7.38 5.32
C ILE A 137 -0.41 7.95 6.47
N GLU A 138 0.22 8.57 7.46
CA GLU A 138 -0.50 9.22 8.57
C GLU A 138 -1.46 10.32 8.10
N LYS A 139 -1.07 11.08 7.06
CA LYS A 139 -1.89 12.14 6.46
C LYS A 139 -3.10 11.62 5.68
N PHE A 140 -3.20 10.32 5.41
CA PHE A 140 -4.39 9.76 4.75
C PHE A 140 -5.65 9.92 5.61
N LYS A 141 -5.49 9.94 6.94
CA LYS A 141 -6.61 10.06 7.88
C LYS A 141 -7.42 11.34 7.64
N GLY A 142 -8.69 11.17 7.29
CA GLY A 142 -9.63 12.26 7.02
C GLY A 142 -9.40 13.00 5.69
N LEU A 143 -8.46 12.56 4.86
CA LEU A 143 -8.10 13.22 3.62
C LEU A 143 -9.26 13.12 2.61
N PRO A 144 -9.80 14.25 2.11
CA PRO A 144 -10.98 14.19 1.25
C PRO A 144 -10.60 13.84 -0.18
N VAL A 145 -11.11 12.72 -0.68
CA VAL A 145 -10.88 12.22 -2.05
C VAL A 145 -12.21 11.98 -2.75
N LEU A 146 -12.27 12.31 -4.04
CA LEU A 146 -13.40 11.99 -4.90
C LEU A 146 -13.02 10.83 -5.82
N VAL A 147 -13.82 9.77 -5.80
CA VAL A 147 -13.75 8.68 -6.77
C VAL A 147 -14.93 8.83 -7.73
N VAL A 148 -14.67 8.71 -9.03
CA VAL A 148 -15.69 8.67 -10.07
C VAL A 148 -15.44 7.44 -10.92
N GLY A 149 -16.48 6.67 -11.23
CA GLY A 149 -16.29 5.56 -12.17
C GLY A 149 -17.41 4.56 -12.23
N ASP A 150 -17.11 3.46 -12.91
CA ASP A 150 -18.00 2.32 -13.08
C ASP A 150 -18.07 1.52 -11.78
N VAL A 151 -19.24 1.52 -11.15
CA VAL A 151 -19.48 0.80 -9.90
C VAL A 151 -20.07 -0.56 -10.18
N MET A 152 -19.67 -1.57 -9.40
CA MET A 152 -20.21 -2.91 -9.52
C MET A 152 -20.28 -3.59 -8.16
N LEU A 153 -21.12 -4.62 -8.07
CA LEU A 153 -21.18 -5.53 -6.92
C LEU A 153 -20.52 -6.85 -7.30
N ASP A 154 -19.56 -7.29 -6.50
CA ASP A 154 -18.96 -8.61 -6.62
C ASP A 154 -19.64 -9.54 -5.60
N THR A 155 -20.28 -10.61 -6.04
CA THR A 155 -20.94 -11.58 -5.14
C THR A 155 -20.29 -12.94 -5.28
N TYR A 156 -20.01 -13.57 -4.16
CA TYR A 156 -19.37 -14.88 -4.08
C TYR A 156 -20.38 -15.87 -3.48
N LEU A 157 -20.82 -16.82 -4.31
CA LEU A 157 -21.70 -17.90 -3.89
C LEU A 157 -20.86 -19.16 -3.66
N VAL A 158 -20.81 -19.64 -2.43
CA VAL A 158 -20.04 -20.83 -2.06
C VAL A 158 -20.98 -22.04 -1.98
N GLY A 159 -20.56 -23.16 -2.56
CA GLY A 159 -21.34 -24.39 -2.51
C GLY A 159 -20.50 -25.67 -2.57
N SER A 160 -21.10 -26.78 -2.11
CA SER A 160 -20.48 -28.11 -2.21
C SER A 160 -20.73 -28.71 -3.60
N ILE A 161 -19.75 -29.48 -4.09
CA ILE A 161 -19.82 -30.15 -5.41
C ILE A 161 -19.64 -31.65 -5.18
N ASP A 162 -20.77 -32.33 -4.98
CA ASP A 162 -20.77 -33.75 -4.60
C ASP A 162 -21.17 -34.68 -5.75
N ARG A 163 -21.65 -34.12 -6.87
CA ARG A 163 -22.15 -34.88 -8.02
C ARG A 163 -22.08 -34.11 -9.33
N VAL A 164 -22.12 -34.86 -10.43
CA VAL A 164 -22.34 -34.35 -11.79
C VAL A 164 -23.85 -34.35 -12.09
N SER A 165 -24.31 -33.41 -12.91
CA SER A 165 -25.71 -33.33 -13.31
C SER A 165 -26.10 -34.53 -14.20
N PRO A 166 -27.30 -35.13 -14.01
CA PRO A 166 -27.82 -36.15 -14.93
C PRO A 166 -28.31 -35.56 -16.26
N GLU A 167 -28.48 -34.23 -16.34
CA GLU A 167 -29.00 -33.53 -17.53
C GLU A 167 -27.89 -33.11 -18.50
N ALA A 168 -26.68 -32.86 -17.99
CA ALA A 168 -25.51 -32.45 -18.76
C ALA A 168 -24.22 -32.77 -17.97
N PRO A 169 -23.07 -32.96 -18.63
CA PRO A 169 -21.79 -33.27 -17.97
C PRO A 169 -21.18 -32.02 -17.28
N ILE A 170 -21.93 -31.41 -16.37
CA ILE A 170 -21.56 -30.22 -15.59
C ILE A 170 -21.68 -30.50 -14.09
N PRO A 171 -20.86 -29.85 -13.24
CA PRO A 171 -20.97 -29.99 -11.79
C PRO A 171 -22.29 -29.40 -11.27
N VAL A 172 -22.90 -30.05 -10.27
CA VAL A 172 -24.01 -29.46 -9.51
C VAL A 172 -23.46 -28.80 -8.26
N VAL A 173 -23.58 -27.48 -8.16
CA VAL A 173 -23.18 -26.72 -6.98
C VAL A 173 -24.37 -26.60 -6.02
N ARG A 174 -24.27 -27.23 -4.85
CA ARG A 174 -25.27 -27.07 -3.77
C ARG A 174 -24.91 -25.84 -2.94
N TYR A 175 -25.74 -24.80 -3.01
CA TYR A 175 -25.57 -23.55 -2.26
C TYR A 175 -25.34 -23.79 -0.75
N ARG A 176 -24.40 -23.04 -0.17
CA ARG A 176 -24.09 -23.03 1.27
C ARG A 176 -24.19 -21.63 1.86
N SER A 177 -23.50 -20.68 1.25
CA SER A 177 -23.42 -19.30 1.74
C SER A 177 -23.16 -18.35 0.58
N GLU A 178 -23.46 -17.08 0.80
CA GLU A 178 -23.05 -16.00 -0.09
C GLU A 178 -22.53 -14.80 0.69
N HIS A 179 -21.67 -14.03 0.05
CA HIS A 179 -21.29 -12.71 0.52
C HIS A 179 -21.04 -11.79 -0.67
N SER A 180 -21.27 -10.50 -0.47
CA SER A 180 -21.06 -9.48 -1.48
C SER A 180 -20.07 -8.42 -1.01
N VAL A 181 -19.28 -7.91 -1.94
CA VAL A 181 -18.31 -6.86 -1.72
C VAL A 181 -18.39 -5.80 -2.83
N PRO A 182 -18.07 -4.53 -2.55
CA PRO A 182 -17.96 -3.52 -3.59
C PRO A 182 -16.86 -3.88 -4.60
N GLY A 183 -17.16 -3.77 -5.90
CA GLY A 183 -16.24 -4.02 -7.01
C GLY A 183 -16.02 -2.77 -7.88
N GLY A 184 -15.02 -2.80 -8.75
CA GLY A 184 -14.73 -1.72 -9.68
C GLY A 184 -14.31 -0.43 -8.98
N ALA A 185 -14.81 0.72 -9.45
CA ALA A 185 -14.57 2.01 -8.79
C ALA A 185 -15.00 2.02 -7.31
N ALA A 186 -15.97 1.18 -6.95
CA ALA A 186 -16.41 1.02 -5.56
C ALA A 186 -15.35 0.33 -4.70
N ASN A 187 -14.61 -0.65 -5.25
CA ASN A 187 -13.48 -1.29 -4.54
C ASN A 187 -12.31 -0.32 -4.34
N ALA A 188 -11.99 0.51 -5.34
CA ALA A 188 -10.96 1.54 -5.20
C ALA A 188 -11.33 2.56 -4.10
N ALA A 189 -12.61 2.95 -4.03
CA ALA A 189 -13.13 3.80 -2.96
C ALA A 189 -13.03 3.13 -1.57
N MET A 190 -13.33 1.84 -1.47
CA MET A 190 -13.18 1.06 -0.23
C MET A 190 -11.73 0.98 0.23
N ASN A 191 -10.78 0.77 -0.70
CA ASN A 191 -9.35 0.77 -0.40
C ASN A 191 -8.91 2.12 0.18
N ALA A 192 -9.29 3.23 -0.46
CA ALA A 192 -8.97 4.56 0.04
C ALA A 192 -9.58 4.83 1.42
N ALA A 193 -10.84 4.44 1.65
CA ALA A 193 -11.51 4.61 2.94
C ALA A 193 -10.89 3.75 4.05
N LYS A 194 -10.48 2.51 3.73
CA LYS A 194 -9.82 1.61 4.69
C LYS A 194 -8.48 2.15 5.18
N LEU A 195 -7.79 2.90 4.33
CA LEU A 195 -6.56 3.65 4.66
C LEU A 195 -6.82 4.96 5.42
N GLY A 196 -8.07 5.22 5.82
CA GLY A 196 -8.46 6.34 6.68
C GLY A 196 -8.98 7.58 5.95
N ALA A 197 -9.05 7.56 4.62
CA ALA A 197 -9.48 8.71 3.84
C ALA A 197 -10.99 8.99 3.96
N LYS A 198 -11.38 10.25 3.75
CA LYS A 198 -12.78 10.66 3.64
C LYS A 198 -13.22 10.61 2.19
N VAL A 199 -13.83 9.51 1.79
CA VAL A 199 -14.13 9.23 0.37
C VAL A 199 -15.57 9.56 0.00
N SER A 200 -15.77 10.24 -1.13
CA SER A 200 -17.05 10.27 -1.84
C SER A 200 -16.92 9.53 -3.16
N LEU A 201 -17.89 8.68 -3.49
CA LEU A 201 -17.92 7.90 -4.73
C LEU A 201 -19.10 8.34 -5.59
N VAL A 202 -18.84 8.82 -6.79
CA VAL A 202 -19.87 9.13 -7.80
C VAL A 202 -19.84 8.05 -8.87
N GLY A 203 -20.99 7.43 -9.13
CA GLY A 203 -21.13 6.39 -10.14
C GLY A 203 -22.56 6.30 -10.66
N VAL A 204 -22.76 5.44 -11.66
CA VAL A 204 -24.08 5.12 -12.22
C VAL A 204 -24.43 3.68 -11.89
N CYS A 205 -25.67 3.44 -11.48
CA CYS A 205 -26.19 2.10 -11.20
C CYS A 205 -27.65 1.98 -11.68
N GLY A 206 -28.21 0.78 -11.62
CA GLY A 206 -29.63 0.55 -11.83
C GLY A 206 -30.47 1.00 -10.63
N ASP A 207 -31.80 0.86 -10.78
CA ASP A 207 -32.78 0.97 -9.69
C ASP A 207 -33.19 -0.46 -9.25
N ASP A 208 -32.22 -1.20 -8.71
CA ASP A 208 -32.33 -2.64 -8.44
C ASP A 208 -31.73 -3.05 -7.08
N ALA A 209 -31.89 -4.33 -6.72
CA ALA A 209 -31.41 -4.86 -5.44
C ALA A 209 -29.87 -4.79 -5.30
N PRO A 210 -29.05 -5.10 -6.33
CA PRO A 210 -27.60 -4.94 -6.25
C PRO A 210 -27.16 -3.49 -5.98
N ALA A 211 -27.84 -2.47 -6.54
CA ALA A 211 -27.55 -1.07 -6.22
C ALA A 211 -27.75 -0.76 -4.73
N LYS A 212 -28.85 -1.23 -4.15
CA LYS A 212 -29.17 -1.00 -2.72
C LYS A 212 -28.18 -1.69 -1.79
N GLU A 213 -27.78 -2.91 -2.11
CA GLU A 213 -26.77 -3.63 -1.33
C GLU A 213 -25.40 -2.94 -1.44
N LEU A 214 -25.02 -2.50 -2.64
CA LEU A 214 -23.78 -1.77 -2.86
C LEU A 214 -23.75 -0.45 -2.05
N GLU A 215 -24.84 0.32 -2.05
CA GLU A 215 -24.96 1.56 -1.28
C GLU A 215 -24.77 1.31 0.22
N LYS A 216 -25.38 0.25 0.75
CA LYS A 216 -25.24 -0.17 2.15
C LYS A 216 -23.81 -0.56 2.50
N LEU A 217 -23.18 -1.40 1.67
CA LEU A 217 -21.79 -1.84 1.86
C LEU A 217 -20.82 -0.66 1.84
N LEU A 218 -21.00 0.28 0.91
CA LEU A 218 -20.18 1.49 0.82
C LEU A 218 -20.32 2.37 2.06
N ALA A 219 -21.56 2.62 2.50
CA ALA A 219 -21.82 3.41 3.71
C ALA A 219 -21.22 2.75 4.96
N ALA A 220 -21.34 1.42 5.10
CA ALA A 220 -20.72 0.66 6.18
C ALA A 220 -19.19 0.72 6.14
N GLY A 221 -18.60 0.81 4.94
CA GLY A 221 -17.17 1.00 4.72
C GLY A 221 -16.66 2.43 4.91
N GLY A 222 -17.50 3.39 5.30
CA GLY A 222 -17.12 4.79 5.47
C GLY A 222 -16.98 5.58 4.16
N VAL A 223 -17.41 5.01 3.03
CA VAL A 223 -17.51 5.70 1.74
C VAL A 223 -18.87 6.40 1.67
N LYS A 224 -18.89 7.66 1.21
CA LYS A 224 -20.14 8.35 0.91
C LYS A 224 -20.58 8.04 -0.53
N PRO A 225 -21.60 7.18 -0.75
CA PRO A 225 -22.12 6.91 -2.09
C PRO A 225 -22.90 8.12 -2.63
N VAL A 226 -22.70 8.41 -3.91
CA VAL A 226 -23.47 9.34 -4.72
C VAL A 226 -23.81 8.61 -6.02
N LEU A 227 -24.70 7.64 -5.91
CA LEU A 227 -25.08 6.75 -7.01
C LEU A 227 -26.25 7.36 -7.79
N ILE A 228 -26.05 7.55 -9.09
CA ILE A 228 -27.06 8.09 -9.99
C ILE A 228 -27.76 6.91 -10.65
N GLN A 229 -29.05 6.76 -10.34
CA GLN A 229 -29.84 5.65 -10.84
C GLN A 229 -30.29 5.88 -12.29
N ASP A 230 -30.15 4.84 -13.11
CA ASP A 230 -30.74 4.71 -14.43
C ASP A 230 -31.67 3.50 -14.48
N ARG A 231 -32.98 3.74 -14.62
CA ARG A 231 -33.99 2.68 -14.67
C ARG A 231 -33.92 1.82 -15.92
N LYS A 232 -33.21 2.28 -16.96
CA LYS A 232 -33.03 1.53 -18.20
C LYS A 232 -31.85 0.57 -18.15
N ARG A 233 -31.02 0.69 -17.11
CA ARG A 233 -29.80 -0.10 -16.95
C ARG A 233 -29.86 -0.93 -15.70
N ARG A 234 -29.24 -2.10 -15.75
CA ARG A 234 -28.96 -2.89 -14.56
C ARG A 234 -27.66 -2.48 -13.89
N THR A 235 -27.60 -2.59 -12.57
CA THR A 235 -26.34 -2.49 -11.84
C THR A 235 -25.41 -3.63 -12.24
N THR A 236 -24.15 -3.30 -12.56
CA THR A 236 -23.13 -4.29 -12.88
C THR A 236 -22.93 -5.22 -11.68
N LEU A 237 -23.16 -6.52 -11.89
CA LEU A 237 -23.03 -7.55 -10.88
C LEU A 237 -22.17 -8.70 -11.42
N LYS A 238 -21.14 -9.07 -10.66
CA LYS A 238 -20.22 -10.17 -10.97
C LYS A 238 -20.45 -11.31 -9.97
N ASN A 239 -21.24 -12.31 -10.35
CA ASN A 239 -21.53 -13.47 -9.51
C ASN A 239 -20.46 -14.56 -9.74
N ARG A 240 -19.61 -14.79 -8.77
CA ARG A 240 -18.59 -15.84 -8.75
C ARG A 240 -19.10 -17.02 -7.95
N ILE A 241 -19.25 -18.17 -8.60
CA ILE A 241 -19.64 -19.42 -7.94
C ILE A 241 -18.37 -20.17 -7.57
N LEU A 242 -18.20 -20.45 -6.28
CA LEU A 242 -17.04 -21.11 -5.69
C LEU A 242 -17.41 -22.48 -5.14
N ALA A 243 -16.51 -23.45 -5.28
CA ALA A 243 -16.52 -24.66 -4.48
C ALA A 243 -16.13 -24.34 -3.02
N GLU A 244 -16.49 -25.21 -2.07
CA GLU A 244 -16.05 -25.10 -0.66
C GLU A 244 -14.51 -25.05 -0.52
N SER A 245 -13.76 -25.59 -1.49
CA SER A 245 -12.29 -25.49 -1.56
C SER A 245 -11.77 -24.09 -1.92
N GLY A 246 -12.65 -23.14 -2.27
CA GLY A 246 -12.31 -21.82 -2.78
C GLY A 246 -12.08 -21.76 -4.29
N GLN A 247 -12.11 -22.90 -5.00
CA GLN A 247 -11.95 -22.93 -6.46
C GLN A 247 -13.14 -22.27 -7.17
N GLN A 248 -12.86 -21.34 -8.08
CA GLN A 248 -13.90 -20.78 -8.97
C GLN A 248 -14.41 -21.83 -9.96
N VAL A 249 -15.73 -22.00 -9.96
CA VAL A 249 -16.44 -22.92 -10.87
C VAL A 249 -16.89 -22.18 -12.11
N VAL A 250 -17.63 -21.08 -11.93
CA VAL A 250 -18.15 -20.26 -13.02
C VAL A 250 -18.36 -18.83 -12.55
N ARG A 251 -18.29 -17.88 -13.48
CA ARG A 251 -18.65 -16.50 -13.26
C ARG A 251 -19.82 -16.09 -14.16
N LEU A 252 -20.83 -15.47 -13.56
CA LEU A 252 -22.01 -14.94 -14.21
C LEU A 252 -21.97 -13.41 -14.11
N ASP A 253 -21.83 -12.75 -15.26
CA ASP A 253 -21.75 -11.30 -15.33
C ASP A 253 -23.11 -10.75 -15.78
N TYR A 254 -23.71 -9.90 -14.94
CA TYR A 254 -24.92 -9.15 -15.24
C TYR A 254 -24.53 -7.69 -15.46
N GLU A 255 -24.42 -7.28 -16.71
CA GLU A 255 -23.91 -5.95 -17.03
C GLU A 255 -24.45 -5.42 -18.35
N GLU A 256 -24.38 -4.11 -18.48
CA GLU A 256 -24.57 -3.37 -19.73
C GLU A 256 -23.37 -2.46 -19.88
N ASP A 257 -22.71 -2.49 -21.02
CA ASP A 257 -21.50 -1.71 -21.32
C ASP A 257 -21.77 -0.48 -22.21
N GLU A 258 -23.04 -0.24 -22.55
CA GLU A 258 -23.45 0.95 -23.29
C GLU A 258 -23.09 2.24 -22.54
N SER A 259 -22.62 3.22 -23.32
CA SER A 259 -22.33 4.56 -22.80
C SER A 259 -23.56 5.19 -22.16
N VAL A 260 -23.37 5.85 -21.01
CA VAL A 260 -24.45 6.58 -20.36
C VAL A 260 -25.00 7.67 -21.29
N PRO A 261 -26.33 7.89 -21.31
CA PRO A 261 -26.89 8.93 -22.16
C PRO A 261 -26.39 10.32 -21.71
N PRO A 262 -26.30 11.31 -22.61
CA PRO A 262 -25.78 12.64 -22.28
C PRO A 262 -26.49 13.34 -21.11
N THR A 263 -27.78 13.04 -20.90
CA THR A 263 -28.56 13.54 -19.77
C THR A 263 -28.05 13.01 -18.42
N LEU A 264 -27.65 11.74 -18.37
CA LEU A 264 -27.09 11.11 -17.18
C LEU A 264 -25.64 11.56 -16.94
N GLY A 265 -24.85 11.67 -18.02
CA GLY A 265 -23.51 12.26 -17.96
C GLY A 265 -23.51 13.67 -17.39
N LYS A 266 -24.48 14.52 -17.77
CA LYS A 266 -24.67 15.86 -17.17
C LYS A 266 -24.99 15.81 -15.68
N LYS A 267 -25.85 14.88 -15.23
CA LYS A 267 -26.16 14.70 -13.80
C LYS A 267 -24.93 14.28 -13.01
N LEU A 268 -24.12 13.38 -13.58
CA LEU A 268 -22.85 12.93 -12.99
C LEU A 268 -21.87 14.09 -12.85
N LEU A 269 -21.65 14.85 -13.93
CA LEU A 269 -20.77 16.00 -13.92
C LEU A 269 -21.21 17.08 -12.93
N ALA A 270 -22.52 17.29 -12.73
CA ALA A 270 -23.02 18.21 -11.71
C ALA A 270 -22.66 17.78 -10.28
N GLN A 271 -22.63 16.48 -9.99
CA GLN A 271 -22.15 15.97 -8.68
C GLN A 271 -20.64 16.16 -8.55
N VAL A 272 -19.87 15.89 -9.61
CA VAL A 272 -18.42 16.10 -9.63
C VAL A 272 -18.10 17.57 -9.37
N GLU A 273 -18.72 18.50 -10.10
CA GLU A 273 -18.51 19.95 -9.93
C GLU A 273 -18.83 20.44 -8.50
N LYS A 274 -19.85 19.85 -7.85
CA LYS A 274 -20.23 20.16 -6.48
C LYS A 274 -19.23 19.65 -5.43
N LEU A 275 -18.68 18.45 -5.63
CA LEU A 275 -17.87 17.75 -4.62
C LEU A 275 -16.38 18.06 -4.75
N LEU A 276 -15.87 18.13 -5.98
CA LEU A 276 -14.45 18.23 -6.30
C LEU A 276 -13.72 19.40 -5.62
N PRO A 277 -14.30 20.61 -5.47
CA PRO A 277 -13.61 21.73 -4.79
C PRO A 277 -13.23 21.46 -3.32
N LYS A 278 -13.82 20.44 -2.70
CA LYS A 278 -13.55 20.05 -1.30
C LYS A 278 -12.52 18.92 -1.19
N CYS A 279 -12.09 18.37 -2.31
CA CYS A 279 -11.20 17.20 -2.37
C CYS A 279 -9.76 17.62 -2.68
N LYS A 280 -8.82 16.73 -2.38
CA LYS A 280 -7.38 16.90 -2.63
C LYS A 280 -6.87 16.10 -3.83
N ALA A 281 -7.57 15.03 -4.18
CA ALA A 281 -7.35 14.28 -5.42
C ALA A 281 -8.67 13.76 -5.99
N LEU A 282 -8.65 13.46 -7.28
CA LEU A 282 -9.70 12.83 -8.06
C LEU A 282 -9.16 11.51 -8.62
N LEU A 283 -9.83 10.41 -8.30
CA LEU A 283 -9.62 9.11 -8.94
C LEU A 283 -10.73 8.87 -9.96
N LEU A 284 -10.34 8.65 -11.21
CA LEU A 284 -11.21 8.22 -12.30
C LEU A 284 -10.94 6.74 -12.55
N SER A 285 -11.90 5.88 -12.25
CA SER A 285 -11.73 4.42 -12.31
C SER A 285 -12.65 3.81 -13.37
N ASP A 286 -12.10 3.59 -14.56
CA ASP A 286 -12.83 3.13 -15.73
C ASP A 286 -12.78 1.61 -15.87
N TYR A 287 -13.94 0.99 -16.05
CA TYR A 287 -14.09 -0.44 -16.30
C TYR A 287 -14.79 -0.72 -17.64
N ALA A 288 -14.92 0.29 -18.49
CA ALA A 288 -15.67 0.24 -19.74
C ALA A 288 -17.12 -0.22 -19.53
N LYS A 289 -17.80 0.32 -18.50
CA LYS A 289 -19.25 0.13 -18.26
C LYS A 289 -20.07 1.38 -18.57
N GLY A 290 -19.47 2.30 -19.33
CA GLY A 290 -20.16 3.38 -20.00
C GLY A 290 -20.24 4.69 -19.21
N VAL A 291 -19.74 4.77 -17.97
CA VAL A 291 -19.65 6.06 -17.25
C VAL A 291 -18.73 7.04 -17.98
N PHE A 292 -17.59 6.56 -18.47
CA PHE A 292 -16.58 7.39 -19.14
C PHE A 292 -16.75 7.43 -20.65
N THR A 293 -17.68 8.26 -21.11
CA THR A 293 -17.61 8.76 -22.49
C THR A 293 -16.45 9.75 -22.62
N PRO A 294 -15.91 10.00 -23.83
CA PRO A 294 -14.87 11.00 -24.05
C PRO A 294 -15.25 12.39 -23.48
N GLU A 295 -16.52 12.77 -23.57
CA GLU A 295 -17.03 14.04 -23.02
C GLU A 295 -17.01 14.07 -21.49
N VAL A 296 -17.45 12.99 -20.84
CA VAL A 296 -17.46 12.90 -19.37
C VAL A 296 -16.03 12.89 -18.84
N LEU A 297 -15.15 12.07 -19.42
CA LEU A 297 -13.74 11.98 -19.03
C LEU A 297 -13.02 13.33 -19.15
N ALA A 298 -13.13 13.98 -20.32
CA ALA A 298 -12.52 15.28 -20.56
C ALA A 298 -13.08 16.36 -19.63
N ALA A 299 -14.38 16.36 -19.35
CA ALA A 299 -15.01 17.30 -18.43
C ALA A 299 -14.52 17.11 -16.98
N CYS A 300 -14.40 15.87 -16.50
CA CYS A 300 -13.84 15.57 -15.19
C CYS A 300 -12.41 16.12 -15.03
N ILE A 301 -11.54 15.87 -16.02
CA ILE A 301 -10.16 16.36 -16.01
C ILE A 301 -10.12 17.89 -16.05
N LYS A 302 -10.96 18.53 -16.87
CA LYS A 302 -11.08 20.00 -16.93
C LYS A 302 -11.54 20.60 -15.60
N LEU A 303 -12.52 19.99 -14.94
CA LEU A 303 -12.99 20.42 -13.62
C LEU A 303 -11.87 20.29 -12.57
N ALA A 304 -11.11 19.20 -12.59
CA ALA A 304 -9.98 19.00 -11.68
C ALA A 304 -8.87 20.01 -11.91
N ALA A 305 -8.53 20.31 -13.17
CA ALA A 305 -7.57 21.36 -13.51
C ALA A 305 -8.01 22.74 -12.97
N LYS A 306 -9.29 23.10 -13.13
CA LYS A 306 -9.87 24.34 -12.58
C LYS A 306 -9.79 24.37 -11.05
N ALA A 307 -10.00 23.23 -10.40
CA ALA A 307 -9.92 23.09 -8.94
C ALA A 307 -8.48 22.91 -8.42
N LYS A 308 -7.47 22.79 -9.29
CA LYS A 308 -6.07 22.46 -8.96
C LYS A 308 -5.95 21.14 -8.16
N VAL A 309 -6.73 20.15 -8.55
CA VAL A 309 -6.79 18.82 -7.94
C VAL A 309 -6.05 17.82 -8.83
N SER A 310 -5.19 16.99 -8.24
CA SER A 310 -4.49 15.91 -8.96
C SER A 310 -5.47 14.86 -9.45
N VAL A 311 -5.26 14.35 -10.68
CA VAL A 311 -6.11 13.32 -11.30
C VAL A 311 -5.31 12.05 -11.52
N VAL A 312 -5.75 10.97 -10.88
CA VAL A 312 -5.33 9.60 -11.19
C VAL A 312 -6.40 8.97 -12.08
N LEU A 313 -6.00 8.45 -13.24
CA LEU A 313 -6.89 7.74 -14.15
C LEU A 313 -6.46 6.28 -14.25
N ASP A 314 -7.35 5.37 -13.85
CA ASP A 314 -7.25 3.95 -14.15
C ASP A 314 -8.00 3.67 -15.46
N PRO A 315 -7.31 3.41 -16.58
CA PRO A 315 -7.93 3.44 -17.88
C PRO A 315 -8.50 2.08 -18.30
N LYS A 316 -9.65 2.09 -19.00
CA LYS A 316 -10.06 0.98 -19.85
C LYS A 316 -10.11 1.41 -21.32
N PRO A 317 -9.06 1.14 -22.12
CA PRO A 317 -9.03 1.59 -23.50
C PRO A 317 -10.21 1.04 -24.31
N LEU A 318 -10.99 1.96 -24.87
CA LEU A 318 -12.03 1.67 -25.86
C LEU A 318 -11.52 1.93 -27.28
N ASP A 319 -10.99 3.15 -27.51
CA ASP A 319 -10.45 3.59 -28.79
C ASP A 319 -9.47 4.77 -28.63
N SER A 320 -9.06 5.39 -29.74
CA SER A 320 -8.14 6.54 -29.75
C SER A 320 -8.74 7.83 -29.15
N SER A 321 -10.07 8.00 -29.18
CA SER A 321 -10.74 9.18 -28.63
C SER A 321 -10.67 9.21 -27.10
N TYR A 322 -10.64 8.03 -26.47
CA TYR A 322 -10.46 7.88 -25.03
C TYR A 322 -9.15 8.51 -24.53
N LEU A 323 -8.05 8.26 -25.24
CA LEU A 323 -6.73 8.78 -24.85
C LEU A 323 -6.62 10.30 -25.06
N GLU A 324 -7.29 10.83 -26.08
CA GLU A 324 -7.40 12.27 -26.29
C GLU A 324 -8.19 12.94 -25.17
N ALA A 325 -9.29 12.32 -24.73
CA ALA A 325 -10.08 12.78 -23.58
C ALA A 325 -9.31 12.72 -22.26
N ALA A 326 -8.36 11.79 -22.12
CA ALA A 326 -7.49 11.65 -20.96
C ALA A 326 -6.38 12.72 -20.85
N ARG A 327 -6.24 13.63 -21.85
CA ARG A 327 -5.20 14.67 -21.83
C ARG A 327 -5.34 15.58 -20.62
N GLY A 328 -4.23 15.78 -19.91
CA GLY A 328 -4.17 16.62 -18.72
C GLY A 328 -4.40 15.88 -17.40
N ALA A 329 -4.68 14.58 -17.43
CA ALA A 329 -4.58 13.74 -16.23
C ALA A 329 -3.17 13.84 -15.62
N THR A 330 -3.07 13.84 -14.29
CA THR A 330 -1.77 13.93 -13.61
C THR A 330 -0.98 12.65 -13.85
N VAL A 331 -1.63 11.49 -13.68
CA VAL A 331 -1.05 10.19 -13.93
C VAL A 331 -2.12 9.22 -14.44
N VAL A 332 -1.73 8.37 -15.40
CA VAL A 332 -2.55 7.26 -15.90
C VAL A 332 -1.89 5.94 -15.51
N THR A 333 -2.67 4.95 -15.08
CA THR A 333 -2.15 3.71 -14.47
C THR A 333 -2.45 2.43 -15.27
N PRO A 334 -2.11 2.35 -16.58
CA PRO A 334 -2.47 1.17 -17.37
C PRO A 334 -1.64 -0.05 -16.94
N ASN A 335 -2.22 -1.24 -17.07
CA ASN A 335 -1.38 -2.44 -17.15
C ASN A 335 -0.70 -2.54 -18.52
N ARG A 336 0.24 -3.49 -18.67
CA ARG A 336 0.97 -3.69 -19.94
C ARG A 336 0.07 -3.84 -21.17
N ARG A 337 -1.03 -4.58 -21.05
CA ARG A 337 -1.95 -4.84 -22.17
C ARG A 337 -2.72 -3.58 -22.54
N GLU A 338 -3.22 -2.86 -21.54
CA GLU A 338 -3.91 -1.58 -21.74
C GLU A 338 -2.97 -0.54 -22.36
N ALA A 339 -1.72 -0.50 -21.91
CA ALA A 339 -0.72 0.40 -22.47
C ALA A 339 -0.44 0.14 -23.95
N GLN A 340 -0.38 -1.14 -24.37
CA GLN A 340 -0.24 -1.51 -25.78
C GLN A 340 -1.41 -1.00 -26.63
N ILE A 341 -2.64 -1.18 -26.13
CA ILE A 341 -3.86 -0.74 -26.82
C ILE A 341 -3.90 0.78 -26.92
N LEU A 342 -3.72 1.49 -25.80
CA LEU A 342 -3.72 2.96 -25.74
C LEU A 342 -2.62 3.58 -26.60
N ALA A 343 -1.43 2.97 -26.62
CA ALA A 343 -0.33 3.48 -27.43
C ALA A 343 -0.61 3.29 -28.93
N SER A 344 -1.46 2.34 -29.30
CA SER A 344 -1.69 1.89 -30.68
C SER A 344 -0.37 1.56 -31.37
N SER A 345 0.50 0.83 -30.66
CA SER A 345 1.87 0.54 -31.09
C SER A 345 2.17 -0.95 -31.01
N ALA A 346 2.99 -1.44 -31.94
CA ALA A 346 3.53 -2.80 -31.93
C ALA A 346 4.71 -2.97 -30.96
N SER A 347 5.18 -1.90 -30.30
CA SER A 347 6.29 -2.01 -29.35
C SER A 347 5.92 -2.93 -28.19
N LYS A 348 6.85 -3.84 -27.86
CA LYS A 348 6.73 -4.74 -26.70
C LYS A 348 7.42 -4.19 -25.46
N SER A 349 8.19 -3.10 -25.60
CA SER A 349 8.91 -2.44 -24.51
C SER A 349 7.95 -1.63 -23.64
N PRO A 350 7.81 -1.95 -22.34
CA PRO A 350 6.98 -1.15 -21.43
C PRO A 350 7.41 0.32 -21.34
N GLU A 351 8.71 0.59 -21.43
CA GLU A 351 9.26 1.94 -21.38
C GLU A 351 8.85 2.76 -22.62
N ASP A 352 8.99 2.20 -23.83
CA ASP A 352 8.55 2.86 -25.06
C ASP A 352 7.05 3.18 -25.02
N LEU A 353 6.25 2.19 -24.58
CA LEU A 353 4.81 2.34 -24.42
C LEU A 353 4.50 3.48 -23.46
N GLY A 354 5.16 3.51 -22.31
CA GLY A 354 5.00 4.56 -21.32
C GLY A 354 5.40 5.95 -21.83
N HIS A 355 6.52 6.09 -22.54
CA HIS A 355 6.92 7.37 -23.15
C HIS A 355 5.93 7.86 -24.21
N MET A 356 5.45 6.96 -25.08
CA MET A 356 4.42 7.31 -26.07
C MET A 356 3.14 7.82 -25.40
N LEU A 357 2.70 7.13 -24.34
CA LEU A 357 1.51 7.50 -23.59
C LEU A 357 1.69 8.83 -22.84
N ALA A 358 2.78 8.99 -22.09
CA ALA A 358 3.10 10.21 -21.35
C ALA A 358 3.09 11.45 -22.27
N LYS A 359 3.65 11.32 -23.48
CA LYS A 359 3.62 12.37 -24.50
C LYS A 359 2.21 12.67 -25.01
N LYS A 360 1.39 11.64 -25.27
CA LYS A 360 0.01 11.80 -25.74
C LYS A 360 -0.87 12.47 -24.68
N ILE A 361 -0.84 12.00 -23.44
CA ILE A 361 -1.66 12.54 -22.33
C ILE A 361 -1.14 13.86 -21.75
N ARG A 362 0.14 14.21 -22.02
CA ARG A 362 0.84 15.37 -21.43
C ARG A 362 0.90 15.30 -19.89
N GLY A 363 1.13 14.10 -19.38
CA GLY A 363 1.11 13.74 -17.97
C GLY A 363 2.08 12.60 -17.71
N SER A 364 1.96 11.96 -16.55
CA SER A 364 2.80 10.80 -16.19
C SER A 364 2.06 9.48 -16.40
N VAL A 365 2.80 8.38 -16.50
CA VAL A 365 2.26 7.03 -16.67
C VAL A 365 2.90 6.13 -15.63
N LEU A 366 2.10 5.46 -14.82
CA LEU A 366 2.56 4.39 -13.93
C LEU A 366 2.09 3.05 -14.50
N LEU A 367 2.96 2.35 -15.23
CA LEU A 367 2.63 1.04 -15.77
C LEU A 367 2.72 -0.03 -14.67
N THR A 368 1.66 -0.83 -14.54
CA THR A 368 1.69 -2.06 -13.73
C THR A 368 2.12 -3.25 -14.60
N LEU A 369 3.14 -3.99 -14.14
CA LEU A 369 3.82 -5.05 -14.89
C LEU A 369 3.71 -6.43 -14.20
N GLY A 370 2.73 -6.57 -13.31
CA GLY A 370 2.48 -7.81 -12.55
C GLY A 370 3.71 -8.23 -11.76
N ALA A 371 4.21 -9.44 -12.00
CA ALA A 371 5.39 -10.00 -11.32
C ALA A 371 6.69 -9.19 -11.53
N HIS A 372 6.73 -8.25 -12.48
CA HIS A 372 7.89 -7.37 -12.71
C HIS A 372 7.78 -6.04 -11.94
N GLY A 373 6.71 -5.82 -11.18
CA GLY A 373 6.49 -4.60 -10.41
C GLY A 373 5.86 -3.49 -11.23
N MET A 374 6.39 -2.27 -11.14
CA MET A 374 5.85 -1.07 -11.79
C MET A 374 6.93 -0.22 -12.46
N LEU A 375 6.53 0.53 -13.47
CA LEU A 375 7.40 1.47 -14.18
C LEU A 375 6.73 2.84 -14.25
N LEU A 376 7.33 3.84 -13.62
CA LEU A 376 6.89 5.24 -13.68
C LEU A 376 7.64 5.95 -14.81
N ILE A 377 6.87 6.49 -15.76
CA ILE A 377 7.33 7.45 -16.74
C ILE A 377 6.76 8.82 -16.36
N ALA A 378 7.62 9.71 -15.89
CA ALA A 378 7.23 11.06 -15.52
C ALA A 378 6.97 11.93 -16.76
N ARG A 379 6.31 13.07 -16.55
CA ARG A 379 5.95 14.00 -17.62
C ARG A 379 7.17 14.61 -18.32
N ASP A 380 8.29 14.76 -17.61
CA ASP A 380 9.56 15.25 -18.16
C ASP A 380 10.34 14.18 -18.94
N GLY A 381 9.81 12.94 -18.99
CA GLY A 381 10.45 11.80 -19.64
C GLY A 381 11.42 11.05 -18.73
N SER A 382 11.53 11.38 -17.44
CA SER A 382 12.31 10.55 -16.51
C SER A 382 11.60 9.22 -16.23
N THR A 383 12.39 8.15 -16.11
CA THR A 383 11.93 6.78 -15.93
C THR A 383 12.42 6.24 -14.58
N GLN A 384 11.52 5.62 -13.82
CA GLN A 384 11.86 4.94 -12.57
C GLN A 384 11.17 3.59 -12.46
N SER A 385 11.93 2.55 -12.11
CA SER A 385 11.44 1.18 -11.98
C SER A 385 11.29 0.80 -10.50
N PHE A 386 10.22 0.08 -10.19
CA PHE A 386 9.87 -0.40 -8.86
C PHE A 386 9.64 -1.92 -8.93
N PRO A 387 10.65 -2.76 -8.64
CA PRO A 387 10.52 -4.21 -8.73
C PRO A 387 9.45 -4.78 -7.78
N ALA A 388 8.79 -5.86 -8.16
CA ALA A 388 7.83 -6.53 -7.28
C ALA A 388 8.50 -7.04 -5.99
N LEU A 389 7.85 -6.85 -4.86
CA LEU A 389 8.41 -7.15 -3.53
C LEU A 389 8.02 -8.53 -2.98
N THR A 390 6.94 -9.13 -3.47
CA THR A 390 6.51 -10.47 -3.06
C THR A 390 6.60 -11.47 -4.20
N ARG A 391 6.93 -12.72 -3.87
CA ARG A 391 6.85 -13.88 -4.77
C ARG A 391 5.63 -14.76 -4.48
N GLU A 392 5.03 -14.61 -3.31
CA GLU A 392 3.83 -15.36 -2.91
C GLU A 392 2.59 -14.59 -3.38
N VAL A 393 1.83 -15.22 -4.29
CA VAL A 393 0.62 -14.64 -4.87
C VAL A 393 -0.51 -15.61 -4.62
N SER A 394 -1.51 -15.16 -3.86
CA SER A 394 -2.75 -15.91 -3.59
C SER A 394 -3.83 -15.53 -4.60
N ASP A 395 -4.12 -14.24 -4.72
CA ASP A 395 -5.12 -13.69 -5.62
C ASP A 395 -4.68 -12.30 -6.10
N VAL A 396 -4.84 -12.01 -7.38
CA VAL A 396 -4.49 -10.69 -7.96
C VAL A 396 -5.69 -9.77 -8.11
N SER A 397 -6.88 -10.24 -7.72
CA SER A 397 -8.14 -9.50 -7.83
C SER A 397 -8.09 -8.21 -7.00
N GLY A 398 -8.35 -7.06 -7.65
CA GLY A 398 -8.39 -5.76 -6.97
C GLY A 398 -7.02 -5.15 -6.63
N ALA A 399 -5.90 -5.77 -7.03
CA ALA A 399 -4.57 -5.20 -6.81
C ALA A 399 -4.41 -3.84 -7.54
N GLY A 400 -4.99 -3.70 -8.74
CA GLY A 400 -5.03 -2.43 -9.49
C GLY A 400 -5.81 -1.33 -8.77
N ASP A 401 -6.94 -1.68 -8.14
CA ASP A 401 -7.74 -0.74 -7.33
C ASP A 401 -6.96 -0.26 -6.10
N THR A 402 -6.17 -1.15 -5.49
CA THR A 402 -5.28 -0.79 -4.37
C THR A 402 -4.21 0.19 -4.83
N VAL A 403 -3.56 -0.08 -5.97
CA VAL A 403 -2.54 0.79 -6.56
C VAL A 403 -3.09 2.18 -6.83
N THR A 404 -4.24 2.27 -7.48
CA THR A 404 -4.83 3.56 -7.84
C THR A 404 -5.33 4.33 -6.63
N ALA A 405 -5.91 3.65 -5.63
CA ALA A 405 -6.29 4.24 -4.36
C ALA A 405 -5.08 4.82 -3.60
N VAL A 406 -4.00 4.04 -3.44
CA VAL A 406 -2.78 4.48 -2.75
C VAL A 406 -2.13 5.65 -3.48
N LEU A 407 -1.95 5.55 -4.79
CA LEU A 407 -1.39 6.64 -5.60
C LEU A 407 -2.21 7.92 -5.45
N THR A 408 -3.55 7.80 -5.46
CA THR A 408 -4.46 8.94 -5.25
C THR A 408 -4.27 9.57 -3.88
N LEU A 409 -4.14 8.76 -2.82
CA LEU A 409 -3.94 9.25 -1.46
C LEU A 409 -2.59 9.92 -1.27
N VAL A 410 -1.51 9.36 -1.84
CA VAL A 410 -0.18 9.97 -1.78
C VAL A 410 -0.18 11.34 -2.44
N LEU A 411 -0.77 11.46 -3.64
CA LEU A 411 -0.88 12.75 -4.32
C LEU A 411 -1.77 13.74 -3.55
N ALA A 412 -2.87 13.26 -2.97
CA ALA A 412 -3.74 14.08 -2.11
C ALA A 412 -3.02 14.60 -0.86
N ALA A 413 -2.08 13.81 -0.31
CA ALA A 413 -1.28 14.16 0.86
C ALA A 413 -0.07 15.07 0.52
N GLY A 414 0.13 15.40 -0.76
CA GLY A 414 1.23 16.22 -1.26
C GLY A 414 2.53 15.45 -1.51
N GLY A 415 2.48 14.13 -1.57
CA GLY A 415 3.62 13.28 -1.93
C GLY A 415 3.95 13.34 -3.41
N SER A 416 5.14 12.86 -3.77
CA SER A 416 5.59 12.80 -5.17
C SER A 416 5.00 11.59 -5.90
N LEU A 417 5.05 11.60 -7.23
CA LEU A 417 4.68 10.41 -8.02
C LEU A 417 5.60 9.20 -7.74
N ALA A 418 6.88 9.45 -7.44
CA ALA A 418 7.81 8.39 -7.06
C ALA A 418 7.40 7.74 -5.73
N ASP A 419 6.94 8.54 -4.75
CA ASP A 419 6.38 8.00 -3.51
C ASP A 419 5.10 7.21 -3.76
N GLY A 420 4.24 7.77 -4.61
CA GLY A 420 2.99 7.14 -4.99
C GLY A 420 3.23 5.78 -5.62
N ALA A 421 4.17 5.68 -6.56
CA ALA A 421 4.56 4.45 -7.22
C ALA A 421 5.17 3.43 -6.24
N ASP A 422 6.10 3.86 -5.39
CA ASP A 422 6.75 2.98 -4.41
C ASP A 422 5.76 2.43 -3.37
N LEU A 423 4.97 3.33 -2.77
CA LEU A 423 3.95 2.96 -1.79
C LEU A 423 2.86 2.07 -2.41
N SER A 424 2.46 2.35 -3.66
CA SER A 424 1.52 1.50 -4.38
C SER A 424 2.08 0.11 -4.64
N ASN A 425 3.37 0.00 -4.98
CA ASN A 425 4.04 -1.29 -5.19
C ASN A 425 4.14 -2.10 -3.90
N ARG A 426 4.43 -1.45 -2.76
CA ARG A 426 4.40 -2.07 -1.43
C ARG A 426 3.00 -2.53 -1.04
N ALA A 427 1.98 -1.67 -1.20
CA ALA A 427 0.60 -2.03 -0.91
C ALA A 427 0.11 -3.21 -1.78
N ALA A 428 0.42 -3.17 -3.08
CA ALA A 428 0.12 -4.27 -4.00
C ALA A 428 0.74 -5.58 -3.53
N SER A 429 1.99 -5.57 -3.05
CA SER A 429 2.67 -6.77 -2.56
C SER A 429 2.03 -7.40 -1.33
N VAL A 430 1.25 -6.63 -0.55
CA VAL A 430 0.49 -7.16 0.59
C VAL A 430 -0.87 -7.66 0.16
N VAL A 431 -1.62 -6.92 -0.66
CA VAL A 431 -2.98 -7.33 -1.01
C VAL A 431 -3.01 -8.58 -1.87
N VAL A 432 -1.97 -8.83 -2.69
CA VAL A 432 -1.91 -10.04 -3.53
C VAL A 432 -1.67 -11.33 -2.74
N THR A 433 -1.28 -11.25 -1.47
CA THR A 433 -1.16 -12.42 -0.59
C THR A 433 -2.49 -12.78 0.08
N LYS A 434 -3.50 -11.92 -0.03
CA LYS A 434 -4.84 -12.10 0.54
C LYS A 434 -5.81 -12.60 -0.55
N GLN A 435 -6.90 -13.25 -0.13
CA GLN A 435 -7.94 -13.72 -1.06
C GLN A 435 -8.97 -12.63 -1.37
N GLY A 436 -9.46 -12.59 -2.60
CA GLY A 436 -10.52 -11.68 -3.04
C GLY A 436 -10.06 -10.24 -3.23
N THR A 437 -11.00 -9.30 -3.29
CA THR A 437 -10.74 -7.85 -3.37
C THR A 437 -10.29 -7.31 -2.01
N ALA A 438 -9.13 -7.78 -1.55
CA ALA A 438 -8.61 -7.45 -0.24
C ALA A 438 -8.16 -5.98 -0.15
N THR A 439 -8.20 -5.45 1.08
CA THR A 439 -7.77 -4.09 1.40
C THR A 439 -6.59 -4.10 2.37
N LEU A 440 -5.92 -2.95 2.49
CA LEU A 440 -4.82 -2.72 3.43
C LEU A 440 -5.22 -1.72 4.52
N THR A 441 -4.82 -1.99 5.77
CA THR A 441 -4.94 -1.04 6.89
C THR A 441 -3.69 -0.16 7.02
N PRO A 442 -3.77 1.04 7.62
CA PRO A 442 -2.59 1.87 7.88
C PRO A 442 -1.49 1.14 8.67
N GLU A 443 -1.86 0.31 9.64
CA GLU A 443 -0.93 -0.45 10.48
C GLU A 443 -0.19 -1.51 9.66
N GLU A 444 -0.92 -2.28 8.83
CA GLU A 444 -0.28 -3.21 7.89
C GLU A 444 0.60 -2.47 6.87
N PHE A 445 0.22 -1.26 6.46
CA PHE A 445 0.99 -0.47 5.51
C PHE A 445 2.31 0.01 6.10
N LEU A 446 2.31 0.51 7.34
CA LEU A 446 3.52 0.94 8.03
C LEU A 446 4.50 -0.21 8.27
N ARG A 447 4.01 -1.44 8.48
CA ARG A 447 4.84 -2.63 8.64
C ARG A 447 5.61 -3.03 7.38
N VAL A 448 5.16 -2.60 6.20
CA VAL A 448 5.80 -2.93 4.91
C VAL A 448 6.62 -1.79 4.32
N LEU A 449 6.94 -0.76 5.11
CA LEU A 449 7.95 0.25 4.79
C LEU A 449 9.35 -0.23 5.17
#